data_AF-A0A3D4Z2I8-F1
#
_entry.id   AF-A0A3D4Z2I8-F1
#
_cell.length_a   1.000
_cell.length_b   1.000
_cell.length_c   1.000
_cell.angle_alpha   90.00
_cell.angle_beta   90.00
_cell.angle_gamma   90.00
#
_symmetry.space_group_name_H-M   'P 1'
#
loop_
_entity.id
_entity.type
_entity.pdbx_description
1 polymer ?
#
loop_
_entity_poly.entity_id
_entity_poly.type
_entity_poly.pdbx_seq_one_letter_code
_entity_poly.pdbx_strand_id
1 'polypeptide(L)'
;MLLLVGILVWPLQGWTQAGKTLLDAKIVFSKDGAAQVSYGVRSGSAQDIETNKIETSLVFYALAMNKLGAEGSALMNQVQSIVTRVATEQGMVRADIVKENPLLKPLQAAPVEQTVNLIFASAGGSGHSLEVKPETLDAKFWAPATIYLLQDQVKNLNESGLRLLVLAIGGMNKWYREIGKAADPQSVSQAPSYALNLAVDILQKLGGRKSK
;
A
#
# COMPACT_ATOMS: atom_id res chain seq x y z
N MET A 1 4.06 -15.14 4.86
CA MET A 1 5.41 -14.56 4.60
C MET A 1 5.47 -13.16 5.20
N LEU A 2 6.56 -12.83 5.92
CA LEU A 2 6.74 -11.56 6.64
C LEU A 2 7.60 -10.59 5.81
N LEU A 3 7.15 -9.35 5.60
CA LEU A 3 7.97 -8.26 5.04
C LEU A 3 8.25 -7.22 6.12
N LEU A 4 9.52 -6.83 6.31
CA LEU A 4 9.94 -5.78 7.24
C LEU A 4 10.24 -4.50 6.47
N VAL A 5 9.70 -3.37 6.92
CA VAL A 5 10.05 -2.03 6.42
C VAL A 5 10.73 -1.28 7.55
N GLY A 6 12.01 -0.94 7.35
CA GLY A 6 12.84 -0.29 8.35
C GLY A 6 13.04 1.19 8.05
N ILE A 7 12.71 2.05 9.02
CA ILE A 7 13.42 3.33 9.17
C ILE A 7 14.73 2.98 9.88
N LEU A 8 15.80 2.83 9.09
CA LEU A 8 17.22 2.72 9.47
C LEU A 8 17.49 2.12 10.86
N VAL A 9 17.80 0.82 10.95
CA VAL A 9 19.00 0.26 11.63
C VAL A 9 19.28 -1.15 11.07
N TRP A 10 20.57 -1.44 10.88
CA TRP A 10 21.15 -2.68 10.34
C TRP A 10 21.34 -3.78 11.42
N PRO A 11 21.91 -4.95 11.08
CA PRO A 11 21.34 -6.27 11.31
C PRO A 11 21.35 -6.71 12.77
N LEU A 12 20.45 -7.61 13.16
CA LEU A 12 20.77 -8.78 13.99
C LEU A 12 19.61 -9.77 14.05
N GLN A 13 20.02 -11.03 14.24
CA GLN A 13 19.25 -12.26 14.17
C GLN A 13 18.21 -12.41 15.28
N GLY A 14 17.18 -13.19 14.97
CA GLY A 14 16.26 -13.81 15.93
C GLY A 14 15.09 -12.92 16.35
N TRP A 15 14.12 -13.55 17.00
CA TRP A 15 12.96 -12.97 17.68
C TRP A 15 11.68 -12.85 16.85
N THR A 16 10.91 -13.93 16.91
CA THR A 16 9.47 -13.91 17.17
C THR A 16 9.18 -13.07 18.42
N GLN A 17 9.09 -11.74 18.28
CA GLN A 17 8.24 -10.94 19.15
C GLN A 17 7.00 -10.60 18.33
N ALA A 18 5.84 -11.05 18.81
CA ALA A 18 4.56 -10.58 18.29
C ALA A 18 4.45 -9.10 18.68
N GLY A 19 4.94 -8.22 17.81
CA GLY A 19 4.86 -6.80 18.05
C GLY A 19 3.42 -6.33 18.12
N LYS A 20 3.20 -5.16 18.73
CA LYS A 20 1.87 -4.57 18.86
C LYS A 20 1.28 -4.40 17.46
N THR A 21 0.17 -5.08 17.19
CA THR A 21 -0.62 -4.91 15.97
C THR A 21 -1.09 -3.46 15.87
N LEU A 22 -0.75 -2.83 14.75
CA LEU A 22 -1.08 -1.45 14.41
C LEU A 22 -2.32 -1.37 13.52
N LEU A 23 -2.49 -2.35 12.62
CA LEU A 23 -3.65 -2.46 11.74
C LEU A 23 -3.87 -3.92 11.33
N ASP A 24 -5.09 -4.41 11.49
CA ASP A 24 -5.55 -5.66 10.89
C ASP A 24 -6.40 -5.28 9.66
N ALA A 25 -5.91 -5.47 8.43
CA ALA A 25 -6.69 -5.22 7.22
C ALA A 25 -7.11 -6.55 6.57
N LYS A 26 -8.33 -6.61 6.04
CA LYS A 26 -8.90 -7.80 5.42
C LYS A 26 -9.53 -7.45 4.09
N ILE A 27 -9.09 -8.14 3.04
CA ILE A 27 -9.63 -8.04 1.68
C ILE A 27 -10.38 -9.33 1.38
N VAL A 28 -11.68 -9.25 1.15
CA VAL A 28 -12.55 -10.41 0.89
C VAL A 28 -13.03 -10.34 -0.55
N PHE A 29 -12.60 -11.30 -1.36
CA PHE A 29 -13.08 -11.49 -2.72
C PHE A 29 -14.33 -12.38 -2.69
N SER A 30 -15.43 -11.88 -3.24
CA SER A 30 -16.67 -12.61 -3.43
C SER A 30 -16.65 -13.42 -4.73
N LYS A 31 -17.59 -14.37 -4.86
CA LYS A 31 -17.71 -15.28 -6.02
C LYS A 31 -17.94 -14.56 -7.35
N ASP A 32 -18.51 -13.36 -7.32
CA ASP A 32 -18.72 -12.51 -8.49
C ASP A 32 -17.45 -11.72 -8.90
N GLY A 33 -16.33 -11.91 -8.18
CA GLY A 33 -15.07 -11.25 -8.43
C GLY A 33 -14.98 -9.83 -7.86
N ALA A 34 -16.02 -9.33 -7.19
CA ALA A 34 -15.93 -8.10 -6.40
C ALA A 34 -15.09 -8.34 -5.14
N ALA A 35 -14.57 -7.27 -4.54
CA ALA A 35 -13.92 -7.36 -3.25
C ALA A 35 -14.29 -6.22 -2.31
N GLN A 36 -14.21 -6.51 -1.02
CA GLN A 36 -14.42 -5.53 0.05
C GLN A 36 -13.19 -5.49 0.95
N VAL A 37 -12.82 -4.29 1.39
CA VAL A 37 -11.75 -4.07 2.35
C VAL A 37 -12.37 -3.68 3.68
N SER A 38 -11.89 -4.28 4.75
CA SER A 38 -12.30 -3.97 6.12
C SER A 38 -11.07 -3.89 7.03
N TYR A 39 -11.19 -3.15 8.13
CA TYR A 39 -10.10 -2.93 9.08
C TYR A 39 -10.56 -3.27 10.49
N GLY A 40 -9.79 -4.10 11.18
CA GLY A 40 -9.78 -4.18 12.63
C GLY A 40 -9.00 -2.99 13.17
N VAL A 41 -9.71 -1.96 13.62
CA VAL A 41 -9.09 -0.80 14.26
C VAL A 41 -8.72 -1.18 15.69
N ARG A 42 -7.43 -1.16 16.01
CA ARG A 42 -6.97 -1.18 17.40
C ARG A 42 -6.62 0.25 17.81
N SER A 43 -6.95 0.60 19.04
CA SER A 43 -6.79 1.92 19.69
C SER A 43 -5.70 2.82 19.06
N GLY A 44 -6.08 4.03 18.65
CA GLY A 44 -5.19 5.05 18.10
C GLY A 44 -5.97 6.31 17.70
N SER A 45 -5.29 7.41 17.41
CA SER A 45 -5.95 8.60 16.85
C SER A 45 -6.40 8.33 15.41
N ALA A 46 -7.35 9.14 14.89
CA ALA A 46 -7.76 9.05 13.49
C ALA A 46 -6.58 9.21 12.52
N GLN A 47 -5.61 10.05 12.88
CA GLN A 47 -4.38 10.27 12.11
C GLN A 47 -3.45 9.05 12.13
N ASP A 48 -3.31 8.37 13.27
CA ASP A 48 -2.51 7.15 13.37
C ASP A 48 -3.10 6.05 12.48
N ILE A 49 -4.44 5.92 12.48
CA ILE A 49 -5.15 4.93 11.66
C ILE A 49 -4.92 5.21 10.17
N GLU A 50 -5.00 6.47 9.73
CA GLU A 50 -4.73 6.81 8.33
C GLU A 50 -3.28 6.53 7.94
N THR A 51 -2.33 6.91 8.79
CA THR A 51 -0.90 6.63 8.56
C THR A 51 -0.68 5.12 8.42
N ASN A 52 -1.21 4.31 9.34
CA ASN A 52 -1.09 2.86 9.30
C ASN A 52 -1.71 2.26 8.02
N LYS A 53 -2.84 2.79 7.54
CA LYS A 53 -3.46 2.35 6.28
C LYS A 53 -2.58 2.64 5.06
N ILE A 54 -1.98 3.84 5.01
CA ILE A 54 -1.05 4.24 3.94
C ILE A 54 0.17 3.33 3.97
N GLU A 55 0.82 3.17 5.12
CA GLU A 55 1.99 2.32 5.26
C GLU A 55 1.70 0.88 4.87
N THR A 56 0.63 0.29 5.40
CA THR A 56 0.18 -1.07 5.05
C THR A 56 0.00 -1.22 3.54
N SER A 57 -0.59 -0.22 2.88
CA SER A 57 -0.81 -0.24 1.43
C SER A 57 0.51 -0.19 0.64
N LEU A 58 1.46 0.64 1.07
CA LEU A 58 2.78 0.75 0.42
C LEU A 58 3.62 -0.51 0.62
N VAL A 59 3.62 -1.05 1.84
CA VAL A 59 4.34 -2.30 2.16
C VAL A 59 3.75 -3.46 1.39
N PHE A 60 2.42 -3.57 1.32
CA PHE A 60 1.76 -4.63 0.57
C PHE A 60 2.00 -4.49 -0.94
N TYR A 61 1.99 -3.26 -1.47
CA TYR A 61 2.33 -3.01 -2.87
C TYR A 61 3.77 -3.42 -3.19
N ALA A 62 4.73 -3.07 -2.34
CA ALA A 62 6.13 -3.49 -2.48
C ALA A 62 6.25 -5.03 -2.53
N LEU A 63 5.55 -5.70 -1.61
CA LEU A 63 5.51 -7.16 -1.56
C LEU A 63 4.87 -7.76 -2.81
N ALA A 64 3.75 -7.20 -3.29
CA ALA A 64 3.08 -7.66 -4.50
C ALA A 64 3.98 -7.53 -5.74
N MET A 65 4.72 -6.42 -5.86
CA MET A 65 5.72 -6.23 -6.91
C MET A 65 6.78 -7.33 -6.90
N ASN A 66 7.27 -7.71 -5.70
CA ASN A 66 8.22 -8.81 -5.55
C ASN A 66 7.62 -10.16 -5.96
N LYS A 67 6.38 -10.43 -5.54
CA LYS A 67 5.71 -11.72 -5.79
C LYS A 67 5.30 -11.94 -7.23
N LEU A 68 4.95 -10.87 -7.94
CA LEU A 68 4.59 -10.93 -9.35
C LEU A 68 5.81 -11.02 -10.27
N GLY A 69 7.01 -10.70 -9.78
CA GLY A 69 8.23 -10.75 -10.58
C GLY A 69 8.11 -9.92 -11.87
N ALA A 70 8.19 -10.56 -13.03
CA ALA A 70 8.06 -9.90 -14.33
C ALA A 70 6.72 -9.18 -14.52
N GLU A 71 5.63 -9.73 -13.97
CA GLU A 71 4.29 -9.15 -14.03
C GLU A 71 4.11 -7.92 -13.11
N GLY A 72 5.07 -7.67 -12.21
CA GLY A 72 5.05 -6.49 -11.34
C GLY A 72 5.05 -5.19 -12.14
N SER A 73 5.69 -5.16 -13.32
CA SER A 73 5.64 -3.99 -14.21
C SER A 73 4.23 -3.62 -14.65
N ALA A 74 3.36 -4.61 -14.89
CA ALA A 74 1.96 -4.40 -15.24
C ALA A 74 1.18 -3.83 -14.04
N LEU A 75 1.40 -4.39 -12.84
CA LEU A 75 0.81 -3.84 -11.61
C LEU A 75 1.22 -2.38 -11.40
N MET A 76 2.51 -2.07 -11.54
CA MET A 76 3.00 -0.70 -11.42
C MET A 76 2.32 0.26 -12.40
N ASN A 77 2.11 -0.15 -13.65
CA ASN A 77 1.41 0.67 -14.63
C ASN A 77 -0.07 0.88 -14.28
N GLN A 78 -0.75 -0.15 -13.77
CA GLN A 78 -2.12 -0.02 -13.28
C GLN A 78 -2.21 0.94 -12.10
N VAL A 79 -1.31 0.78 -11.12
CA VAL A 79 -1.20 1.67 -9.95
C VAL A 79 -0.90 3.11 -10.37
N GLN A 80 -0.01 3.31 -11.35
CA GLN A 80 0.28 4.64 -11.89
C GLN A 80 -0.95 5.26 -12.56
N SER A 81 -1.69 4.49 -13.35
CA SER A 81 -2.93 4.94 -13.99
C SER A 81 -3.96 5.39 -12.96
N ILE A 82 -4.09 4.63 -11.87
CA ILE A 82 -4.96 4.99 -10.72
C ILE A 82 -4.56 6.33 -10.13
N VAL A 83 -3.27 6.50 -9.81
CA VAL A 83 -2.77 7.74 -9.22
C VAL A 83 -3.03 8.94 -10.14
N THR A 84 -2.79 8.81 -11.45
CA THR A 84 -3.03 9.89 -12.42
C THR A 84 -4.53 10.22 -12.57
N ARG A 85 -5.42 9.25 -12.41
CA ARG A 85 -6.87 9.50 -12.41
C ARG A 85 -7.34 10.24 -11.15
N VAL A 86 -6.62 10.05 -10.03
CA VAL A 86 -6.97 10.64 -8.73
C VAL A 86 -6.33 12.01 -8.53
N ALA A 87 -5.11 12.21 -9.00
CA ALA A 87 -4.39 13.48 -8.95
C ALA A 87 -4.36 14.12 -10.34
N THR A 88 -5.32 15.00 -10.60
CA THR A 88 -5.45 15.73 -11.86
C THR A 88 -4.82 17.11 -11.75
N GLU A 89 -4.71 17.82 -12.88
CA GLU A 89 -4.26 19.23 -12.91
C GLU A 89 -5.18 20.15 -12.09
N GLN A 90 -6.46 19.78 -11.94
CA GLN A 90 -7.43 20.53 -11.13
C GLN A 90 -7.38 20.17 -9.64
N GLY A 91 -6.57 19.18 -9.23
CA GLY A 91 -6.43 18.74 -7.85
C GLY A 91 -6.82 17.28 -7.64
N MET A 92 -7.24 16.94 -6.43
CA MET A 92 -7.54 15.56 -6.04
C MET A 92 -9.01 15.22 -6.30
N VAL A 93 -9.29 14.23 -7.15
CA VAL A 93 -10.63 13.75 -7.47
C VAL A 93 -10.80 12.30 -7.00
N ARG A 94 -11.79 12.01 -6.15
CA ARG A 94 -11.76 10.83 -5.27
C ARG A 94 -12.95 9.89 -5.41
N ALA A 95 -14.04 10.21 -4.73
CA ALA A 95 -15.10 9.27 -4.42
C ALA A 95 -16.02 9.05 -5.63
N ASP A 96 -16.30 10.11 -6.38
CA ASP A 96 -17.28 10.05 -7.47
C ASP A 96 -16.71 9.29 -8.68
N ILE A 97 -15.43 9.51 -9.03
CA ILE A 97 -14.75 8.74 -10.08
C ILE A 97 -14.71 7.24 -9.74
N VAL A 98 -14.42 6.88 -8.48
CA VAL A 98 -14.35 5.45 -8.10
C VAL A 98 -15.73 4.81 -8.05
N LYS A 99 -16.79 5.56 -7.67
CA LYS A 99 -18.19 5.07 -7.69
C LYS A 99 -18.67 4.84 -9.12
N GLU A 100 -18.44 5.79 -10.01
CA GLU A 100 -18.91 5.74 -11.41
C GLU A 100 -18.05 4.82 -12.29
N ASN A 101 -16.76 4.70 -11.97
CA ASN A 101 -15.80 3.93 -12.74
C ASN A 101 -14.78 3.24 -11.81
N PRO A 102 -15.14 2.10 -11.20
CA PRO A 102 -14.25 1.39 -10.29
C PRO A 102 -12.93 1.03 -10.98
N LEU A 103 -11.81 1.29 -10.29
CA LEU A 103 -10.45 1.12 -10.81
C LEU A 103 -10.17 -0.34 -11.20
N LEU A 104 -10.71 -1.30 -10.46
CA LEU A 104 -10.80 -2.70 -10.87
C LEU A 104 -12.26 -3.04 -11.21
N LYS A 105 -12.47 -3.64 -12.38
CA LYS A 105 -13.72 -4.37 -12.63
C LYS A 105 -13.70 -5.68 -11.83
N PRO A 106 -14.87 -6.25 -11.48
CA PRO A 106 -14.92 -7.58 -10.88
C PRO A 106 -14.11 -8.57 -11.72
N LEU A 107 -13.33 -9.44 -11.06
CA LEU A 107 -12.56 -10.48 -11.73
C LEU A 107 -13.52 -11.40 -12.50
N GLN A 108 -13.61 -11.22 -13.83
CA GLN A 108 -14.49 -12.04 -14.66
C GLN A 108 -13.96 -13.48 -14.72
N ALA A 109 -14.88 -14.43 -14.56
CA ALA A 109 -14.68 -15.83 -14.17
C ALA A 109 -14.39 -15.98 -12.67
N ALA A 110 -15.40 -16.45 -11.94
CA ALA A 110 -15.43 -16.60 -10.49
C ALA A 110 -14.11 -17.18 -9.94
N PRO A 111 -13.29 -16.38 -9.23
CA PRO A 111 -12.31 -16.95 -8.36
C PRO A 111 -13.06 -17.55 -7.17
N VAL A 112 -12.55 -18.66 -6.64
CA VAL A 112 -12.91 -19.16 -5.32
C VAL A 112 -12.95 -18.00 -4.32
N GLU A 113 -13.91 -17.99 -3.39
CA GLU A 113 -13.91 -17.01 -2.30
C GLU A 113 -12.52 -16.98 -1.64
N GLN A 114 -11.88 -15.82 -1.68
CA GLN A 114 -10.54 -15.65 -1.16
C GLN A 114 -10.55 -14.54 -0.14
N THR A 115 -10.01 -14.83 1.03
CA THR A 115 -9.73 -13.81 2.04
C THR A 115 -8.22 -13.59 2.10
N VAL A 116 -7.79 -12.33 2.00
CA VAL A 116 -6.42 -11.89 2.26
C VAL A 116 -6.43 -11.08 3.55
N ASN A 117 -5.74 -11.57 4.57
CA ASN A 117 -5.53 -10.85 5.81
C ASN A 117 -4.13 -10.26 5.81
N LEU A 118 -4.04 -8.99 6.19
CA LEU A 118 -2.83 -8.20 6.29
C LEU A 118 -2.71 -7.77 7.75
N ILE A 119 -1.74 -8.34 8.47
CA ILE A 119 -1.48 -8.01 9.87
C ILE A 119 -0.26 -7.11 9.88
N PHE A 120 -0.50 -5.82 10.08
CA PHE A 120 0.55 -4.82 10.20
C PHE A 120 0.86 -4.58 11.67
N ALA A 121 2.12 -4.78 12.05
CA ALA A 121 2.55 -4.71 13.43
C ALA A 121 3.88 -3.99 13.56
N SER A 122 4.10 -3.37 14.72
CA SER A 122 5.45 -2.93 15.09
C SER A 122 6.42 -4.11 15.03
N ALA A 123 7.61 -3.91 14.48
CA ALA A 123 8.74 -4.80 14.66
C ALA A 123 9.62 -4.23 15.77
N GLY A 124 10.45 -5.05 16.43
CA GLY A 124 11.39 -4.54 17.44
C GLY A 124 12.21 -3.35 16.91
N GLY A 125 12.36 -2.29 17.71
CA GLY A 125 12.96 -1.02 17.28
C GLY A 125 11.94 -0.05 16.65
N SER A 126 12.37 0.73 15.65
CA SER A 126 11.55 1.70 14.88
C SER A 126 10.95 1.12 13.59
N GLY A 127 11.00 -0.20 13.41
CA GLY A 127 10.56 -0.88 12.20
C GLY A 127 9.09 -1.33 12.27
N HIS A 128 8.50 -1.58 11.11
CA HIS A 128 7.19 -2.22 10.99
C HIS A 128 7.30 -3.53 10.21
N SER A 129 6.38 -4.45 10.50
CA SER A 129 6.25 -5.75 9.85
C SER A 129 4.87 -5.93 9.25
N LEU A 130 4.80 -6.60 8.11
CA LEU A 130 3.56 -7.02 7.46
C LEU A 130 3.55 -8.54 7.32
N GLU A 131 2.55 -9.17 7.91
CA GLU A 131 2.24 -10.58 7.70
C GLU A 131 1.02 -10.71 6.78
N VAL A 132 1.12 -11.56 5.76
CA VAL A 132 0.02 -11.86 4.82
C VAL A 132 -0.48 -13.29 5.03
N LYS A 133 -1.81 -13.44 5.18
CA LYS A 133 -2.51 -14.73 5.25
C LYS A 133 -3.58 -14.87 4.16
N PRO A 134 -3.72 -16.05 3.52
CA PRO A 134 -2.89 -17.24 3.67
C PRO A 134 -1.45 -16.98 3.21
N GLU A 135 -0.48 -17.72 3.76
CA GLU A 135 0.94 -17.50 3.46
C GLU A 135 1.27 -17.69 1.97
N THR A 136 0.53 -18.59 1.32
CA THR A 136 0.57 -18.85 -0.12
C THR A 136 -0.65 -18.24 -0.79
N LEU A 137 -0.64 -16.92 -0.96
CA LEU A 137 -1.63 -16.23 -1.79
C LEU A 137 -1.35 -16.53 -3.27
N ASP A 138 -2.36 -17.03 -3.99
CA ASP A 138 -2.29 -17.30 -5.43
C ASP A 138 -1.90 -16.03 -6.21
N ALA A 139 -0.99 -16.18 -7.17
CA ALA A 139 -0.43 -15.14 -8.04
C ALA A 139 -1.52 -14.18 -8.56
N LYS A 140 -2.67 -14.73 -8.96
CA LYS A 140 -3.77 -13.96 -9.56
C LYS A 140 -4.43 -12.96 -8.61
N PHE A 141 -4.24 -13.09 -7.29
CA PHE A 141 -4.82 -12.17 -6.31
C PHE A 141 -3.89 -11.05 -5.86
N TRP A 142 -2.57 -11.14 -6.11
CA TRP A 142 -1.62 -10.10 -5.65
C TRP A 142 -1.91 -8.73 -6.26
N ALA A 143 -2.08 -8.68 -7.59
CA ALA A 143 -2.42 -7.44 -8.27
C ALA A 143 -3.82 -6.94 -7.87
N PRO A 144 -4.91 -7.74 -7.99
CA PRO A 144 -6.25 -7.30 -7.59
C PRO A 144 -6.35 -6.85 -6.13
N ALA A 145 -5.71 -7.56 -5.19
CA ALA A 145 -5.74 -7.18 -3.77
C ALA A 145 -5.06 -5.84 -3.54
N THR A 146 -3.94 -5.59 -4.22
CA THR A 146 -3.24 -4.30 -4.14
C THR A 146 -4.14 -3.18 -4.65
N ILE A 147 -4.77 -3.38 -5.80
CA ILE A 147 -5.65 -2.37 -6.42
C ILE A 147 -6.89 -2.11 -5.57
N TYR A 148 -7.55 -3.14 -5.02
CA TYR A 148 -8.70 -2.97 -4.14
C TYR A 148 -8.33 -2.25 -2.83
N LEU A 149 -7.17 -2.56 -2.25
CA LEU A 149 -6.69 -1.86 -1.07
C LEU A 149 -6.46 -0.38 -1.37
N LEU A 150 -5.86 -0.05 -2.52
CA LEU A 150 -5.67 1.33 -2.96
C LEU A 150 -6.98 2.04 -3.27
N GLN A 151 -7.94 1.37 -3.92
CA GLN A 151 -9.28 1.91 -4.17
C GLN A 151 -9.97 2.30 -2.86
N ASP A 152 -9.87 1.46 -1.84
CA ASP A 152 -10.41 1.75 -0.52
C ASP A 152 -9.75 3.00 0.09
N GLN A 153 -8.43 3.12 0.00
CA GLN A 153 -7.73 4.32 0.49
C GLN A 153 -8.14 5.58 -0.27
N VAL A 154 -8.25 5.52 -1.60
CA VAL A 154 -8.70 6.64 -2.44
C VAL A 154 -10.08 7.12 -2.02
N LYS A 155 -10.96 6.19 -1.67
CA LYS A 155 -12.33 6.48 -1.23
C LYS A 155 -12.40 7.06 0.18
N ASN A 156 -11.58 6.55 1.11
CA ASN A 156 -11.81 6.73 2.55
C ASN A 156 -10.77 7.61 3.28
N LEU A 157 -9.60 7.89 2.70
CA LEU A 157 -8.62 8.79 3.33
C LEU A 157 -9.08 10.25 3.26
N ASN A 158 -8.77 11.02 4.31
CA ASN A 158 -8.94 12.47 4.29
C ASN A 158 -8.05 13.16 3.25
N GLU A 159 -8.19 14.49 3.13
CA GLU A 159 -7.55 15.21 2.05
C GLU A 159 -6.03 15.05 2.02
N SER A 160 -5.42 15.27 3.18
CA SER A 160 -3.98 15.20 3.42
C SER A 160 -3.44 13.77 3.27
N GLY A 161 -4.13 12.78 3.84
CA GLY A 161 -3.76 11.38 3.77
C GLY A 161 -3.70 10.87 2.33
N LEU A 162 -4.67 11.25 1.49
CA LEU A 162 -4.64 10.85 0.08
C LEU A 162 -3.53 11.54 -0.71
N ARG A 163 -3.25 12.82 -0.43
CA ARG A 163 -2.11 13.52 -1.06
C ARG A 163 -0.80 12.81 -0.72
N LEU A 164 -0.63 12.44 0.55
CA LEU A 164 0.51 11.65 1.01
C LEU A 164 0.59 10.30 0.28
N LEU A 165 -0.52 9.55 0.22
CA LEU A 165 -0.58 8.26 -0.49
C LEU A 165 -0.15 8.39 -1.96
N VAL A 166 -0.72 9.36 -2.69
CA VAL A 166 -0.41 9.56 -4.11
C VAL A 166 1.06 9.88 -4.33
N LEU A 167 1.62 10.80 -3.53
CA LEU A 167 3.03 11.15 -3.63
C LEU A 167 3.93 9.97 -3.28
N ALA A 168 3.56 9.18 -2.27
CA ALA A 168 4.32 7.99 -1.87
C ALA A 168 4.26 6.91 -2.97
N ILE A 169 3.10 6.66 -3.59
CA ILE A 169 3.02 5.74 -4.73
C ILE A 169 3.88 6.24 -5.90
N GLY A 170 3.88 7.54 -6.18
CA GLY A 170 4.80 8.13 -7.16
C GLY A 170 6.27 7.87 -6.82
N GLY A 171 6.63 8.02 -5.54
CA GLY A 171 7.95 7.69 -5.02
C GLY A 171 8.32 6.21 -5.16
N MET A 172 7.39 5.30 -4.87
CA MET A 172 7.57 3.84 -5.06
C MET A 172 7.83 3.51 -6.53
N ASN A 173 7.03 4.07 -7.44
CA ASN A 173 7.17 3.84 -8.88
C ASN A 173 8.50 4.39 -9.39
N LYS A 174 8.92 5.57 -8.91
CA LYS A 174 10.25 6.12 -9.20
C LYS A 174 11.36 5.19 -8.70
N TRP A 175 11.26 4.71 -7.47
CA TRP A 175 12.24 3.79 -6.88
C TRP A 175 12.45 2.55 -7.76
N TYR A 176 11.37 1.87 -8.15
CA TYR A 176 11.49 0.64 -8.95
C TYR A 176 11.87 0.87 -10.42
N ARG A 177 11.75 2.10 -10.94
CA ARG A 177 12.20 2.44 -12.28
C ARG A 177 13.67 2.84 -12.33
N GLU A 178 14.15 3.52 -11.30
CA GLU A 178 15.42 4.26 -11.37
C GLU A 178 16.47 3.77 -10.36
N ILE A 179 16.07 3.14 -9.26
CA ILE A 179 16.95 2.91 -8.10
C ILE A 179 17.05 1.42 -7.77
N GLY A 180 15.92 0.82 -7.37
CA GLY A 180 15.84 -0.55 -6.89
C GLY A 180 15.17 -1.49 -7.88
N LYS A 181 15.27 -2.79 -7.62
CA LYS A 181 14.61 -3.85 -8.40
C LYS A 181 13.54 -4.53 -7.57
N ALA A 182 12.37 -4.80 -8.16
CA ALA A 182 11.29 -5.51 -7.47
C ALA A 182 11.65 -6.96 -7.11
N ALA A 183 12.56 -7.59 -7.86
CA ALA A 183 13.04 -8.94 -7.58
C ALA A 183 14.00 -9.02 -6.38
N ASP A 184 14.60 -7.90 -5.96
CA ASP A 184 15.55 -7.86 -4.84
C ASP A 184 14.80 -7.59 -3.52
N PRO A 185 14.82 -8.54 -2.56
CA PRO A 185 14.16 -8.37 -1.26
C PRO A 185 14.63 -7.14 -0.48
N GLN A 186 15.90 -6.77 -0.59
CA GLN A 186 16.42 -5.60 0.11
C GLN A 186 15.83 -4.32 -0.48
N SER A 187 15.86 -4.16 -1.80
CA SER A 187 15.17 -3.08 -2.50
C SER A 187 13.68 -3.00 -2.15
N VAL A 188 12.99 -4.14 -2.03
CA VAL A 188 11.56 -4.19 -1.67
C VAL A 188 11.31 -3.66 -0.26
N SER A 189 12.18 -3.98 0.70
CA SER A 189 12.07 -3.47 2.08
C SER A 189 12.31 -1.96 2.20
N GLN A 190 13.10 -1.37 1.30
CA GLN A 190 13.51 0.04 1.35
C GLN A 190 12.55 0.98 0.59
N ALA A 191 11.88 0.47 -0.44
CA ALA A 191 11.03 1.28 -1.31
C ALA A 191 9.96 2.08 -0.54
N PRO A 192 9.20 1.50 0.42
CA PRO A 192 8.15 2.23 1.14
C PRO A 192 8.70 3.40 1.97
N SER A 193 9.84 3.20 2.65
CA SER A 193 10.48 4.26 3.45
C SER A 193 11.01 5.38 2.56
N TYR A 194 11.65 5.05 1.44
CA TYR A 194 12.07 6.05 0.45
C TYR A 194 10.88 6.89 -0.04
N ALA A 195 9.80 6.21 -0.43
CA ALA A 195 8.60 6.82 -0.95
C ALA A 195 7.93 7.79 0.04
N LEU A 196 7.77 7.36 1.30
CA LEU A 196 7.18 8.19 2.35
C LEU A 196 8.04 9.42 2.65
N ASN A 197 9.35 9.25 2.76
CA ASN A 197 10.27 10.36 3.01
C ASN A 197 10.22 11.40 1.88
N LEU A 198 10.23 10.94 0.62
CA LEU A 198 10.10 11.82 -0.53
C LEU A 198 8.76 12.56 -0.53
N ALA A 199 7.67 11.88 -0.23
CA ALA A 199 6.34 12.47 -0.18
C ALA A 199 6.23 13.56 0.91
N VAL A 200 6.76 13.28 2.10
CA VAL A 200 6.81 14.25 3.22
C VAL A 200 7.65 15.48 2.85
N ASP A 201 8.83 15.28 2.26
CA ASP A 201 9.69 16.39 1.80
C ASP A 201 8.98 17.28 0.77
N ILE A 202 8.28 16.69 -0.21
CA ILE A 202 7.48 17.44 -1.19
C ILE A 202 6.37 18.24 -0.49
N LEU A 203 5.61 17.61 0.41
CA LEU A 203 4.52 18.28 1.12
C LEU A 203 5.03 19.43 1.99
N GLN A 204 6.16 19.27 2.67
CA GLN A 204 6.79 20.33 3.45
C GLN A 204 7.21 21.51 2.58
N LYS A 205 7.82 21.25 1.42
CA LYS A 205 8.21 22.29 0.45
C LYS A 205 7.00 23.05 -0.11
N LEU A 206 5.89 22.36 -0.34
CA LEU A 206 4.65 22.99 -0.80
C LEU A 206 3.94 23.78 0.31
N GLY A 207 3.97 23.30 1.55
CA GLY A 207 3.42 23.98 2.72
C GLY A 207 4.19 25.25 3.08
N GLY A 208 5.53 25.21 3.01
CA GLY A 208 6.40 26.36 3.28
C GLY A 208 6.33 27.48 2.24
N ARG A 209 5.75 27.25 1.05
CA ARG A 209 5.53 28.28 0.03
C ARG A 209 4.36 29.22 0.32
N LYS A 210 3.54 28.96 1.35
CA LYS A 210 2.41 29.82 1.73
C LYS A 210 2.76 30.98 2.69
N SER A 211 4.04 31.23 3.00
CA SER A 211 4.44 32.31 3.94
C SER A 211 5.22 33.47 3.29
N LYS A 212 4.99 33.78 2.02
CA LYS A 212 5.53 34.99 1.38
C LYS A 212 4.45 35.76 0.66
#